data_AF-A0A918AHR1-F1
#
_entry.id   AF-A0A918AHR1-F1
#
_cell.length_a   1.000
_cell.length_b   1.000
_cell.length_c   1.000
_cell.angle_alpha   90.00
_cell.angle_beta   90.00
_cell.angle_gamma   90.00
#
_symmetry.space_group_name_H-M   'P 1'
#
loop_
_entity.id
_entity.type
_entity.pdbx_description
1 polymer ?
#
loop_
_entity_poly.entity_id
_entity_poly.type
_entity_poly.pdbx_seq_one_letter_code
_entity_poly.pdbx_strand_id
1 'polypeptide(L)'
;MARSENEAVWGEEEYVAHLRDERRRFAWVMQRYGGLTSAEAEEAALERYPYEASGTPLRGLIFHDEAWHWAMLRIHNNRYPVDHPELAHPSAEYDVLD
;
A
#
# COMPACT_ATOMS: atom_id res chain seq x y z
N MET A 1 12.20 35.58 8.11
CA MET A 1 11.30 34.86 9.03
C MET A 1 10.54 33.83 8.21
N ALA A 2 10.65 32.56 8.58
CA ALA A 2 10.20 31.40 7.82
C ALA A 2 8.67 31.39 7.65
N ARG A 3 8.21 31.25 6.40
CA ARG A 3 6.85 30.77 6.14
C ARG A 3 6.87 29.26 6.31
N SER A 4 6.02 28.77 7.20
CA SER A 4 5.67 27.37 7.38
C SER A 4 5.15 26.79 6.06
N GLU A 5 5.96 26.00 5.38
CA GLU A 5 5.54 25.26 4.19
C GLU A 5 4.83 23.98 4.65
N ASN A 6 3.54 24.13 4.94
CA ASN A 6 2.47 23.22 4.56
C ASN A 6 2.78 21.71 4.63
N GLU A 7 3.03 21.20 5.84
CA GLU A 7 2.88 19.78 6.17
C GLU A 7 1.38 19.49 6.02
N ALA A 8 0.96 18.93 4.88
CA ALA A 8 -0.44 18.60 4.64
C ALA A 8 -0.84 17.52 5.65
N VAL A 9 -1.32 17.94 6.82
CA VAL A 9 -1.94 17.07 7.81
C VAL A 9 -3.19 16.53 7.14
N TRP A 10 -3.09 15.32 6.60
CA TRP A 10 -4.21 14.59 6.03
C TRP A 10 -5.39 14.65 7.00
N GLY A 11 -6.57 15.01 6.49
CA GLY A 11 -7.78 14.89 7.29
C GLY A 11 -7.95 13.44 7.76
N GLU A 12 -8.57 13.24 8.91
CA GLU A 12 -8.79 11.88 9.44
C GLU A 12 -9.58 11.01 8.46
N GLU A 13 -10.62 11.57 7.85
CA GLU A 13 -11.46 10.87 6.87
C GLU A 13 -10.68 10.53 5.60
N GLU A 14 -9.89 11.47 5.08
CA GLU A 14 -9.08 11.30 3.88
C GLU A 14 -8.00 10.22 4.08
N TYR A 15 -7.32 10.25 5.24
CA TYR A 15 -6.34 9.24 5.61
C TYR A 15 -6.98 7.86 5.75
N VAL A 16 -8.10 7.75 6.48
CA VAL A 16 -8.76 6.46 6.68
C VAL A 16 -9.28 5.89 5.36
N ALA A 17 -9.77 6.74 4.45
CA ALA A 17 -10.16 6.32 3.11
C ALA A 17 -8.97 5.74 2.34
N HIS A 18 -7.85 6.48 2.27
CA HIS A 18 -6.64 5.99 1.59
C HIS A 18 -6.08 4.72 2.23
N LEU A 19 -6.03 4.66 3.57
CA LEU A 19 -5.58 3.48 4.29
C LEU A 19 -6.42 2.24 3.95
N ARG A 20 -7.74 2.41 3.80
CA ARG A 20 -8.64 1.32 3.40
C ARG A 20 -8.37 0.87 1.97
N ASP A 21 -8.16 1.79 1.05
CA ASP A 21 -7.89 1.46 -0.34
C ASP A 21 -6.53 0.76 -0.51
N GLU A 22 -5.49 1.25 0.16
CA GLU A 22 -4.17 0.59 0.18
C GLU A 22 -4.25 -0.83 0.75
N ARG A 23 -4.96 -1.02 1.87
CA ARG A 23 -5.17 -2.35 2.45
C ARG A 23 -5.94 -3.27 1.52
N ARG A 24 -7.01 -2.76 0.88
CA ARG A 24 -7.82 -3.54 -0.09
C ARG A 24 -6.94 -4.01 -1.24
N ARG A 25 -6.20 -3.10 -1.87
CA ARG A 25 -5.32 -3.40 -3.01
C ARG A 25 -4.21 -4.39 -2.63
N PHE A 26 -3.55 -4.16 -1.49
CA PHE A 26 -2.49 -5.06 -1.01
C PHE A 26 -3.01 -6.45 -0.70
N ALA A 27 -4.12 -6.56 0.05
CA ALA A 27 -4.73 -7.85 0.37
C ALA A 27 -5.15 -8.59 -0.91
N TRP A 28 -5.72 -7.88 -1.90
CA TRP A 28 -6.07 -8.48 -3.18
C TRP A 28 -4.84 -9.09 -3.89
N VAL A 29 -3.72 -8.37 -3.94
CA VAL A 29 -2.48 -8.90 -4.56
C VAL A 29 -1.96 -10.11 -3.78
N MET A 30 -1.97 -10.04 -2.44
CA MET A 30 -1.52 -11.16 -1.61
C MET A 30 -2.36 -12.43 -1.78
N GLN A 31 -3.67 -12.30 -2.02
CA GLN A 31 -4.52 -13.44 -2.38
C GLN A 31 -4.21 -13.95 -3.79
N ARG A 32 -4.21 -13.04 -4.78
CA ARG A 32 -4.16 -13.38 -6.20
C ARG A 32 -2.80 -13.94 -6.62
N TYR A 33 -1.72 -13.30 -6.16
CA TYR A 33 -0.34 -13.60 -6.56
C TYR A 33 0.46 -14.24 -5.43
N GLY A 34 0.13 -13.95 -4.16
CA GLY A 34 0.83 -14.50 -2.99
C GLY A 34 0.28 -15.84 -2.50
N GLY A 35 -0.88 -16.28 -3.00
CA GLY A 35 -1.51 -17.55 -2.60
C GLY A 35 -2.05 -17.57 -1.17
N LEU A 36 -2.19 -16.40 -0.53
CA LEU A 36 -2.77 -16.30 0.81
C LEU A 36 -4.29 -16.47 0.79
N THR A 37 -4.84 -16.96 1.89
CA THR A 37 -6.28 -16.89 2.14
C THR A 37 -6.71 -15.44 2.38
N SER A 38 -8.03 -15.17 2.34
CA SER A 38 -8.56 -13.81 2.62
C SER A 38 -8.11 -13.29 3.99
N ALA A 39 -8.17 -14.13 5.02
CA ALA A 39 -7.80 -13.75 6.39
C ALA A 39 -6.29 -13.43 6.51
N GLU A 40 -5.43 -14.26 5.93
CA GLU A 40 -3.98 -14.03 5.95
C GLU A 40 -3.59 -12.79 5.13
N ALA A 41 -4.30 -12.52 4.03
CA ALA A 41 -4.07 -11.34 3.22
C ALA A 41 -4.52 -10.04 3.91
N GLU A 42 -5.64 -10.08 4.64
CA GLU A 42 -6.11 -8.99 5.49
C GLU A 42 -5.10 -8.71 6.61
N GLU A 43 -4.60 -9.75 7.29
CA GLU A 43 -3.57 -9.62 8.32
C GLU A 43 -2.29 -9.00 7.75
N ALA A 44 -1.81 -9.51 6.61
CA ALA A 44 -0.64 -8.95 5.93
C ALA A 44 -0.83 -7.47 5.52
N ALA A 45 -2.04 -7.08 5.13
CA ALA A 45 -2.36 -5.69 4.82
C ALA A 45 -2.36 -4.79 6.07
N LEU A 46 -2.84 -5.29 7.22
CA LEU A 46 -2.77 -4.58 8.50
C LEU A 46 -1.33 -4.36 8.98
N GLU A 47 -0.48 -5.37 8.78
CA GLU A 47 0.95 -5.27 9.09
C GLU A 47 1.67 -4.28 8.19
N ARG A 48 1.39 -4.30 6.88
CA ARG A 48 2.03 -3.39 5.91
C ARG A 48 1.55 -1.96 6.09
N TYR A 49 0.27 -1.77 6.31
CA TYR A 49 -0.36 -0.45 6.44
C TYR A 49 -0.97 -0.33 7.83
N PRO A 50 -0.17 -0.11 8.88
CA PRO A 50 -0.71 0.14 10.21
C PRO A 50 -1.45 1.47 10.23
N TYR A 51 -2.43 1.59 11.14
CA TYR A 51 -3.08 2.87 11.37
C TYR A 51 -2.13 3.78 12.16
N GLU A 52 -1.96 5.00 11.68
CA GLU A 52 -1.17 6.05 12.31
C GLU A 52 -2.11 7.15 12.80
N ALA A 53 -2.05 7.44 14.10
CA ALA A 53 -2.89 8.47 14.72
C ALA A 53 -2.56 9.86 14.17
N SER A 54 -3.56 10.76 14.19
CA SER A 54 -3.35 12.17 13.92
C SER A 54 -2.23 12.73 14.81
N GLY A 55 -1.26 13.40 14.18
CA GLY A 55 -0.07 13.91 14.87
C GLY A 55 1.13 12.96 14.88
N THR A 56 1.01 11.75 14.33
CA THR A 56 2.17 10.90 14.03
C THR A 56 3.08 11.64 13.04
N PRO A 57 4.37 11.87 13.34
CA PRO A 57 5.30 12.47 12.40
C PRO A 57 5.35 11.65 11.11
N LEU A 58 5.27 12.31 9.95
CA LEU A 58 5.30 11.64 8.64
C LEU A 58 4.13 10.66 8.40
N ARG A 59 2.97 10.89 9.02
CA ARG A 59 1.75 10.12 8.77
C ARG A 59 1.46 9.98 7.27
N GLY A 60 1.16 8.77 6.83
CA GLY A 60 0.82 8.46 5.45
C GLY A 60 2.03 8.37 4.51
N LEU A 61 3.27 8.48 5.01
CA LEU A 61 4.48 8.35 4.18
C LEU A 61 4.53 7.01 3.43
N ILE A 62 3.97 5.96 4.01
CA ILE A 62 3.94 4.62 3.41
C ILE A 62 3.02 4.51 2.18
N PHE A 63 2.14 5.49 1.94
CA PHE A 63 1.20 5.45 0.81
C PHE A 63 1.85 5.80 -0.54
N HIS A 64 3.11 6.27 -0.57
CA HIS A 64 3.76 6.77 -1.79
C HIS A 64 4.27 5.69 -2.75
N ASP A 65 4.40 4.45 -2.29
CA ASP A 65 5.16 3.42 -3.00
C ASP A 65 4.27 2.36 -3.66
N GLU A 66 2.97 2.65 -3.88
CA GLU A 66 1.93 1.81 -4.52
C GLU A 66 1.77 0.39 -3.92
N ALA A 67 0.55 0.04 -3.46
CA ALA A 67 0.27 -1.29 -2.89
C ALA A 67 0.71 -2.48 -3.76
N TRP A 68 0.70 -2.34 -5.09
CA TRP A 68 1.23 -3.35 -6.00
C TRP A 68 2.72 -3.61 -5.79
N HIS A 69 3.55 -2.57 -5.85
CA HIS A 69 5.00 -2.69 -5.75
C HIS A 69 5.39 -3.29 -4.40
N TRP A 70 4.75 -2.83 -3.33
CA TRP A 70 4.96 -3.36 -1.99
C TRP A 70 4.61 -4.83 -1.82
N ALA A 71 3.55 -5.29 -2.47
CA ALA A 71 3.14 -6.68 -2.47
C ALA A 71 4.08 -7.53 -3.32
N MET A 72 4.50 -7.06 -4.50
CA MET A 72 5.47 -7.76 -5.33
C MET A 72 6.83 -7.90 -4.64
N LEU A 73 7.30 -6.86 -3.93
CA LEU A 73 8.48 -6.96 -3.06
C LEU A 73 8.30 -8.03 -1.97
N ARG A 74 7.09 -8.19 -1.43
CA ARG A 74 6.82 -9.17 -0.37
C ARG A 74 6.82 -10.61 -0.88
N ILE A 75 6.35 -10.82 -2.12
CA ILE A 75 6.20 -12.13 -2.75
C ILE A 75 7.51 -12.59 -3.39
N HIS A 76 8.17 -11.70 -4.13
CA HIS A 76 9.30 -12.01 -5.02
C HIS A 76 10.62 -11.36 -4.59
N ASN A 77 10.63 -10.61 -3.49
CA ASN A 77 11.78 -9.84 -2.98
C ASN A 77 12.18 -8.69 -3.91
N ASN A 78 13.27 -7.97 -3.58
CA ASN A 78 13.71 -6.78 -4.32
C ASN A 78 14.18 -7.03 -5.76
N ARG A 79 14.35 -8.29 -6.17
CA ARG A 79 14.78 -8.64 -7.52
C ARG A 79 13.61 -8.84 -8.49
N TYR A 80 12.36 -8.79 -8.01
CA TYR A 80 11.21 -9.07 -8.85
C TYR A 80 11.15 -8.26 -10.16
N PRO A 81 11.57 -6.98 -10.25
CA PRO A 81 11.48 -6.27 -11.52
C PRO A 81 12.43 -6.86 -12.59
N VAL A 82 13.51 -7.51 -12.16
CA VAL A 82 14.49 -8.16 -13.05
C VAL A 82 14.07 -9.60 -13.34
N ASP A 83 13.65 -10.33 -12.31
CA ASP A 83 13.36 -11.75 -12.41
C ASP A 83 11.93 -11.99 -12.96
N HIS A 84 11.02 -11.01 -12.81
CA HIS A 84 9.63 -11.00 -13.26
C HIS A 84 9.24 -9.64 -13.89
N PRO A 85 9.82 -9.27 -15.04
CA PRO A 85 9.54 -7.99 -15.69
C PRO A 85 8.06 -7.81 -16.07
N GLU A 86 7.31 -8.91 -16.26
CA GLU A 86 5.87 -8.90 -16.50
C GLU A 86 5.04 -8.40 -15.30
N LEU A 87 5.62 -8.38 -14.09
CA LEU A 87 5.00 -7.88 -12.86
C LEU A 87 5.48 -6.47 -12.48
N ALA A 88 6.32 -5.84 -13.31
CA ALA A 88 6.82 -4.49 -13.06
C ALA A 88 5.69 -3.43 -13.07
N HIS A 89 4.57 -3.74 -13.71
CA HIS A 89 3.36 -2.91 -13.72
C HIS A 89 2.17 -3.73 -13.20
N PRO A 90 1.19 -3.06 -12.56
CA PRO A 90 -0.06 -3.70 -12.19
C PRO A 90 -0.78 -4.34 -13.36
N SER A 91 -1.51 -5.42 -13.07
CA SER A 91 -2.38 -6.04 -14.06
C SER A 91 -3.67 -5.23 -14.24
N ALA A 92 -4.34 -5.39 -15.38
CA ALA A 92 -5.63 -4.72 -15.62
C ALA A 92 -6.72 -5.11 -14.58
N GLU A 93 -6.63 -6.30 -13.97
CA GLU A 93 -7.51 -6.70 -12.87
C GLU A 93 -7.26 -5.89 -11.58
N TYR A 94 -6.01 -5.43 -11.38
CA TYR A 94 -5.66 -4.58 -10.26
C TYR A 94 -6.14 -3.14 -10.47
N ASP A 95 -6.02 -2.62 -11.69
CA ASP A 95 -6.39 -1.23 -12.01
C ASP A 95 -7.90 -0.95 -11.84
N VAL A 96 -8.74 -1.98 -11.91
CA VAL A 96 -10.20 -1.86 -11.68
C VAL A 96 -10.60 -1.93 -10.20
N LEU A 97 -9.63 -2.07 -9.28
CA LEU A 97 -9.89 -2.01 -7.85
C LEU A 97 -10.15 -0.58 -7.36
N ASP A 98 -10.01 0.44 -8.21
CA ASP A 98 -10.19 1.87 -7.92
C ASP A 98 -11.65 2.34 -7.99
#